data_AF-A0A1K1LLB8-F1
#
_entry.id   AF-A0A1K1LLB8-F1
#
_cell.length_a   1.000
_cell.length_b   1.000
_cell.length_c   1.000
_cell.angle_alpha   90.00
_cell.angle_beta   90.00
_cell.angle_gamma   90.00
#
_symmetry.space_group_name_H-M   'P 1'
#
loop_
_entity.id
_entity.type
_entity.pdbx_description
1 polymer ?
#
loop_
_entity_poly.entity_id
_entity_poly.type
_entity_poly.pdbx_seq_one_letter_code
_entity_poly.pdbx_strand_id
1 'polypeptide(L)'
;MHPELVKALKWWWDARPCKVDNVFMQLQNDTFLGQPFTQRIHFMERLCRKAHVKPFGFHAIRHKSAAITFVSSGLNAAQVLMGHYRATTTDRYTKSAGLYTDQSEILSALGGSGIGQVVEDLLKTKIPQEKVS
;
A
#
# COMPACT_ATOMS: atom_id res chain seq x y z
N MET A 1 -7.54 -12.04 8.92
CA MET A 1 -8.39 -10.83 8.77
C MET A 1 -8.43 -10.12 10.12
N HIS A 2 -8.33 -8.78 10.15
CA HIS A 2 -8.28 -8.04 11.43
C HIS A 2 -9.56 -8.25 12.26
N PRO A 3 -9.49 -8.41 13.60
CA PRO A 3 -10.66 -8.71 14.44
C PRO A 3 -11.82 -7.72 14.29
N GLU A 4 -11.53 -6.41 14.21
CA GLU A 4 -12.57 -5.38 14.02
C GLU A 4 -13.32 -5.53 12.69
N LEU A 5 -12.64 -5.95 11.62
CA LEU A 5 -13.31 -6.20 10.33
C LEU A 5 -14.22 -7.43 10.42
N VAL A 6 -13.78 -8.49 11.11
CA VAL A 6 -14.61 -9.68 11.35
C VAL A 6 -15.84 -9.31 12.18
N LYS A 7 -15.68 -8.50 13.22
CA LYS A 7 -16.79 -8.01 14.05
C LYS A 7 -17.80 -7.20 13.23
N ALA A 8 -17.33 -6.27 12.40
CA ALA A 8 -18.19 -5.46 11.53
C ALA A 8 -18.95 -6.31 10.50
N LEU A 9 -18.28 -7.28 9.87
CA LEU A 9 -18.90 -8.18 8.90
C LEU A 9 -19.93 -9.13 9.54
N LYS A 10 -19.64 -9.65 10.75
CA LYS A 10 -20.59 -10.46 11.51
C LYS A 10 -21.84 -9.66 11.89
N TRP A 11 -21.65 -8.47 12.46
CA TRP A 11 -22.76 -7.58 12.77
C TRP A 11 -23.63 -7.31 11.54
N TRP A 12 -23.02 -7.01 10.39
CA TRP A 12 -23.75 -6.79 9.15
C TRP A 12 -24.51 -8.03 8.68
N TRP A 13 -23.89 -9.21 8.78
CA TRP A 13 -24.51 -10.48 8.40
C TRP A 13 -25.78 -10.79 9.21
N ASP A 14 -25.77 -10.40 10.49
CA ASP A 14 -26.89 -10.61 11.41
C ASP A 14 -27.97 -9.51 11.28
N ALA A 15 -27.56 -8.26 11.06
CA ALA A 15 -28.45 -7.09 11.06
C ALA A 15 -29.08 -6.76 9.69
N ARG A 16 -28.63 -7.38 8.60
CA ARG A 16 -29.11 -7.09 7.24
C ARG A 16 -30.62 -7.35 7.09
N PRO A 17 -31.35 -6.53 6.30
CA PRO A 17 -32.81 -6.64 6.18
C PRO A 17 -33.34 -7.97 5.62
N CYS A 18 -32.55 -8.67 4.80
CA CYS A 18 -32.88 -9.99 4.30
C CYS A 18 -31.62 -10.85 4.12
N LYS A 19 -31.80 -12.17 4.17
CA LYS A 19 -30.70 -13.14 4.04
C LYS A 19 -30.54 -13.54 2.58
N VAL A 20 -29.42 -13.17 1.99
CA VAL A 20 -29.01 -13.49 0.62
C VAL A 20 -27.56 -13.98 0.61
N ASP A 21 -27.11 -14.59 -0.48
CA ASP A 21 -25.75 -15.15 -0.56
C ASP A 21 -24.66 -14.06 -0.62
N ASN A 22 -24.98 -12.88 -1.14
CA ASN A 22 -24.04 -11.77 -1.24
C ASN A 22 -23.76 -11.15 0.14
N VAL A 23 -22.49 -10.92 0.45
CA VAL A 23 -22.09 -10.21 1.68
C VAL A 23 -22.61 -8.77 1.66
N PHE A 24 -22.50 -8.07 0.53
CA PHE A 24 -23.02 -6.71 0.36
C PHE A 24 -24.20 -6.71 -0.62
N MET A 25 -25.30 -6.10 -0.21
CA MET A 25 -26.56 -6.04 -0.96
C MET A 25 -27.05 -4.61 -1.12
N GLN A 26 -27.89 -4.38 -2.12
CA GLN A 26 -28.57 -3.10 -2.31
C GLN A 26 -29.68 -2.92 -1.26
N LEU A 27 -29.80 -1.70 -0.76
CA LEU A 27 -30.74 -1.30 0.31
C LEU A 27 -31.62 -0.10 -0.10
N GLN A 28 -31.55 0.31 -1.37
CA GLN A 28 -32.06 1.62 -1.80
C GLN A 28 -33.58 1.69 -1.87
N ASN A 29 -34.22 0.57 -2.23
CA ASN A 29 -35.67 0.40 -2.27
C ASN A 29 -36.01 -1.09 -2.27
N ASP A 30 -37.30 -1.40 -2.11
CA ASP A 30 -37.81 -2.78 -2.04
C ASP A 30 -37.59 -3.56 -3.34
N THR A 31 -37.60 -2.88 -4.51
CA THR A 31 -37.41 -3.51 -5.82
C THR A 31 -36.03 -4.13 -5.99
N PHE A 32 -34.98 -3.48 -5.47
CA PHE A 32 -33.61 -3.95 -5.58
C PHE A 32 -33.07 -4.56 -4.28
N LEU A 33 -33.89 -4.62 -3.22
CA LEU A 33 -33.47 -5.13 -1.92
C LEU A 33 -32.91 -6.55 -2.03
N GLY A 34 -31.71 -6.77 -1.49
CA GLY A 34 -31.07 -8.10 -1.51
C GLY A 34 -30.28 -8.41 -2.79
N GLN A 35 -30.42 -7.61 -3.85
CA GLN A 35 -29.58 -7.78 -5.03
C GLN A 35 -28.11 -7.44 -4.75
N PRO A 36 -27.15 -8.00 -5.49
CA PRO A 36 -25.74 -7.69 -5.31
C PRO A 36 -25.45 -6.18 -5.39
N PHE A 37 -24.57 -5.71 -4.51
CA PHE A 37 -24.10 -4.33 -4.56
C PHE A 37 -23.09 -4.13 -5.72
N THR A 38 -23.56 -3.61 -6.85
CA THR A 38 -22.75 -3.46 -8.08
C THR A 38 -22.21 -2.05 -8.29
N GLN A 39 -22.94 -1.03 -7.84
CA GLN A 39 -22.59 0.38 -8.05
C GLN A 39 -22.07 1.04 -6.77
N ARG A 40 -20.84 1.57 -6.84
CA ARG A 40 -20.14 2.16 -5.68
C ARG A 40 -19.76 3.63 -5.85
N ILE A 41 -20.26 4.29 -6.91
CA ILE A 41 -19.79 5.62 -7.35
C ILE A 41 -19.99 6.71 -6.29
N HIS A 42 -21.13 6.72 -5.58
CA HIS A 42 -21.42 7.72 -4.53
C HIS A 42 -21.05 7.26 -3.12
N PHE A 43 -20.64 6.00 -2.95
CA PHE A 43 -20.45 5.41 -1.63
C PHE A 43 -19.36 6.14 -0.84
N MET A 44 -18.18 6.25 -1.44
CA MET A 44 -17.04 6.90 -0.81
C MET A 44 -17.27 8.40 -0.62
N GLU A 45 -17.87 9.06 -1.60
CA GLU A 45 -18.18 10.49 -1.53
C GLU A 45 -19.09 10.81 -0.32
N ARG A 46 -20.19 10.05 -0.16
CA ARG A 46 -21.12 10.22 0.96
C ARG A 46 -20.46 9.88 2.29
N LEU A 47 -19.63 8.84 2.34
CA LEU A 47 -18.94 8.43 3.56
C LEU A 47 -17.91 9.49 3.99
N CYS A 48 -17.09 10.00 3.07
CA CYS A 48 -16.13 11.07 3.35
C CYS A 48 -16.84 12.34 3.82
N ARG A 49 -17.96 12.70 3.19
CA ARG A 49 -18.77 13.86 3.59
C ARG A 49 -19.32 13.69 5.01
N LYS A 50 -19.87 12.52 5.33
CA LYS A 50 -20.37 12.19 6.67
C LYS A 50 -19.26 12.22 7.74
N ALA A 51 -18.03 11.85 7.36
CA ALA A 51 -16.87 11.87 8.24
C ALA A 51 -16.14 13.23 8.27
N HIS A 52 -16.62 14.24 7.54
CA HIS A 52 -15.98 15.57 7.43
C HIS A 52 -14.51 15.52 6.97
N VAL A 53 -14.17 14.59 6.05
CA VAL A 53 -12.82 14.47 5.48
C VAL A 53 -12.81 14.79 3.99
N LYS A 54 -11.63 15.16 3.47
CA LYS A 54 -11.41 15.36 2.03
C LYS A 54 -11.79 14.08 1.27
N PRO A 55 -12.55 14.16 0.16
CA PRO A 55 -12.97 12.98 -0.58
C PRO A 55 -11.79 12.14 -1.08
N PHE A 56 -11.87 10.83 -0.89
CA PHE A 56 -10.95 9.85 -1.46
C PHE A 56 -11.71 8.57 -1.85
N GLY A 57 -11.20 7.85 -2.86
CA GLY A 57 -11.81 6.63 -3.35
C GLY A 57 -11.18 5.36 -2.78
N PHE A 58 -11.75 4.20 -3.12
CA PHE A 58 -11.19 2.89 -2.77
C PHE A 58 -9.75 2.69 -3.27
N HIS A 59 -9.39 3.32 -4.39
CA HIS A 59 -8.03 3.29 -4.88
C HIS A 59 -7.05 3.91 -3.88
N ALA A 60 -7.40 5.06 -3.29
CA ALA A 60 -6.57 5.71 -2.28
C ALA A 60 -6.40 4.84 -1.02
N ILE A 61 -7.47 4.16 -0.58
CA ILE A 61 -7.39 3.17 0.51
C ILE A 61 -6.40 2.07 0.16
N ARG A 62 -6.55 1.48 -1.04
CA ARG A 62 -5.68 0.40 -1.52
C ARG A 62 -4.21 0.84 -1.59
N HIS A 63 -3.94 2.04 -2.09
CA HIS A 63 -2.61 2.64 -2.10
C HIS A 63 -2.03 2.75 -0.69
N LYS A 64 -2.80 3.30 0.26
CA LYS A 64 -2.34 3.49 1.64
C LYS A 64 -2.06 2.16 2.33
N SER A 65 -2.92 1.15 2.13
CA SER A 65 -2.69 -0.20 2.67
C SER A 65 -1.42 -0.84 2.12
N ALA A 66 -1.15 -0.70 0.82
CA ALA A 66 0.08 -1.18 0.22
C ALA A 66 1.32 -0.48 0.80
N ALA A 67 1.26 0.85 0.94
CA ALA A 67 2.34 1.65 1.53
C ALA A 67 2.63 1.25 2.99
N ILE A 68 1.59 1.13 3.83
CA ILE A 68 1.74 0.70 5.23
C ILE A 68 2.39 -0.69 5.31
N THR A 69 1.92 -1.63 4.49
CA THR A 69 2.42 -3.02 4.49
C THR A 69 3.86 -3.09 3.96
N PHE A 70 4.21 -2.26 2.98
CA PHE A 70 5.57 -2.16 2.49
C PHE A 70 6.51 -1.68 3.58
N VAL A 71 6.15 -0.60 4.28
CA VAL A 71 6.97 -0.04 5.37
C VAL A 71 7.13 -1.05 6.51
N SER A 72 6.07 -1.78 6.85
CA SER A 72 6.11 -2.72 7.97
C SER A 72 6.75 -4.06 7.67
N SER A 73 6.67 -4.53 6.42
CA SER A 73 6.89 -5.95 6.09
C SER A 73 7.50 -6.18 4.70
N GLY A 74 7.89 -5.12 4.00
CA GLY A 74 8.60 -5.18 2.72
C GLY A 74 7.72 -5.50 1.51
N LEU A 75 8.37 -5.56 0.35
CA LEU A 75 7.71 -5.64 -0.96
C LEU A 75 6.87 -6.91 -1.14
N ASN A 76 7.38 -8.06 -0.71
CA ASN A 76 6.71 -9.35 -0.88
C ASN A 76 5.37 -9.39 -0.11
N ALA A 77 5.36 -8.97 1.16
CA ALA A 77 4.14 -8.89 1.95
C ALA A 77 3.09 -7.95 1.33
N ALA A 78 3.53 -6.80 0.82
CA ALA A 78 2.65 -5.87 0.11
C ALA A 78 2.10 -6.46 -1.20
N GLN A 79 2.89 -7.25 -1.95
CA GLN A 79 2.41 -7.95 -3.14
C GLN A 79 1.36 -9.00 -2.82
N VAL A 80 1.58 -9.83 -1.80
CA VAL A 80 0.65 -10.86 -1.34
C VAL A 80 -0.67 -10.23 -0.90
N LEU A 81 -0.62 -9.19 -0.07
CA LEU A 81 -1.82 -8.46 0.37
C LEU A 81 -2.64 -7.92 -0.82
N MET A 82 -1.96 -7.45 -1.85
CA MET A 82 -2.58 -6.80 -2.99
C MET A 82 -3.07 -7.77 -4.07
N GLY A 83 -2.75 -9.07 -3.94
CA GLY A 83 -3.09 -10.11 -4.91
C GLY A 83 -2.44 -9.91 -6.28
N HIS A 84 -1.29 -9.22 -6.34
CA HIS A 84 -0.62 -8.96 -7.61
C HIS A 84 0.31 -10.12 -7.99
N TYR A 85 0.08 -10.72 -9.15
CA TYR A 85 0.97 -11.73 -9.72
C TYR A 85 2.33 -11.16 -10.20
N ARG A 86 2.37 -9.87 -10.59
CA ARG A 86 3.61 -9.19 -11.03
C ARG A 86 4.04 -8.12 -10.02
N ALA A 87 5.31 -8.14 -9.63
CA ALA A 87 5.91 -7.18 -8.70
C ALA A 87 5.84 -5.72 -9.17
N THR A 88 5.78 -5.50 -10.49
CA THR A 88 5.78 -4.16 -11.11
C THR A 88 4.56 -3.31 -10.75
N THR A 89 3.42 -3.92 -10.37
CA THR A 89 2.25 -3.17 -9.94
C THR A 89 2.42 -2.65 -8.50
N THR A 90 3.07 -3.42 -7.63
CA THR A 90 3.41 -2.99 -6.27
C THR A 90 4.57 -2.00 -6.26
N ASP A 91 5.59 -2.19 -7.11
CA ASP A 91 6.70 -1.24 -7.31
C ASP A 91 6.19 0.19 -7.63
N ARG A 92 5.20 0.30 -8.53
CA ARG A 92 4.56 1.59 -8.85
C ARG A 92 3.89 2.22 -7.62
N TYR A 93 3.26 1.43 -6.77
CA TYR A 93 2.64 1.90 -5.55
C TYR A 93 3.69 2.42 -4.55
N THR A 94 4.78 1.68 -4.38
CA THR A 94 5.90 2.05 -3.51
C THR A 94 6.62 3.32 -3.98
N LYS A 95 6.89 3.44 -5.30
CA LYS A 95 7.42 4.68 -5.92
C LYS A 95 6.50 5.87 -5.72
N SER A 96 5.20 5.70 -5.98
CA SER A 96 4.22 6.79 -5.81
C SER A 96 4.06 7.24 -4.35
N ALA A 97 4.36 6.36 -3.41
CA ALA A 97 4.34 6.65 -1.97
C ALA A 97 5.64 7.28 -1.46
N GLY A 98 6.67 7.43 -2.31
CA GLY A 98 7.97 7.98 -1.94
C GLY A 98 8.78 7.06 -1.01
N LEU A 99 8.48 5.76 -1.02
CA LEU A 99 9.05 4.79 -0.06
C LEU A 99 10.33 4.10 -0.57
N TYR A 100 10.88 4.57 -1.69
CA TYR A 100 12.19 4.14 -2.13
C TYR A 100 13.26 4.98 -1.45
N THR A 101 14.21 4.27 -0.85
CA THR A 101 15.48 4.82 -0.35
C THR A 101 16.16 5.67 -1.41
N ASP A 102 16.71 6.82 -0.99
CA ASP A 102 17.51 7.70 -1.83
C ASP A 102 18.75 6.95 -2.35
N GLN A 103 19.13 7.18 -3.61
CA GLN A 103 20.30 6.53 -4.21
C GLN A 103 21.59 6.81 -3.42
N SER A 104 21.62 7.93 -2.70
CA SER A 104 22.69 8.31 -1.77
C SER A 104 22.92 7.30 -0.64
N GLU A 105 21.88 6.64 -0.13
CA GLU A 105 22.00 5.60 0.90
C GLU A 105 22.55 4.29 0.34
N ILE A 106 22.27 3.96 -0.93
CA ILE A 106 22.86 2.79 -1.62
C ILE A 106 24.37 2.99 -1.77
N LEU A 107 24.78 4.19 -2.21
CA LEU A 107 26.20 4.57 -2.29
C LEU A 107 26.89 4.52 -0.91
N SER A 108 26.19 4.97 0.14
CA SER A 108 26.71 4.94 1.51
C SER A 108 26.84 3.51 2.04
N ALA A 109 25.85 2.64 1.80
CA ALA A 109 25.89 1.24 2.18
C ALA A 109 26.96 0.45 1.42
N LEU A 110 27.16 0.76 0.12
CA LEU A 110 28.23 0.18 -0.69
C LEU A 110 29.60 0.66 -0.22
N GLY A 111 29.76 1.95 0.09
CA GLY A 111 30.99 2.51 0.64
C GLY A 111 31.38 1.90 1.99
N GLY A 112 30.40 1.63 2.86
CA GLY A 112 30.61 0.94 4.14
C GLY A 112 30.82 -0.57 4.04
N SER A 113 30.63 -1.17 2.86
CA SER A 113 30.87 -2.60 2.65
C SER A 113 32.37 -2.89 2.47
N GLY A 114 32.78 -4.15 2.70
CA GLY A 114 34.17 -4.56 2.47
C GLY A 114 34.64 -4.35 1.02
N ILE A 115 33.72 -4.32 0.05
CA ILE A 115 34.05 -3.98 -1.35
C ILE A 115 34.31 -2.48 -1.49
N GLY A 116 33.51 -1.64 -0.84
CA GLY A 116 33.69 -0.18 -0.85
C GLY A 116 35.01 0.25 -0.24
N GLN A 117 35.38 -0.34 0.90
CA GLN A 117 36.65 -0.08 1.57
C GLN A 117 37.85 -0.51 0.72
N VAL A 118 37.80 -1.69 0.11
CA VAL A 118 38.88 -2.18 -0.78
C VAL A 118 39.04 -1.28 -2.02
N VAL A 119 37.94 -0.78 -2.58
CA VAL A 119 37.99 0.17 -3.70
C VAL A 119 38.56 1.52 -3.25
N GLU A 120 38.17 2.03 -2.08
CA GLU A 120 38.70 3.27 -1.54
C GLU A 120 40.21 3.18 -1.24
N ASP A 121 40.66 2.07 -0.66
CA ASP A 121 42.08 1.81 -0.39
C ASP A 121 42.88 1.65 -1.68
N LEU A 122 42.32 1.00 -2.71
CA LEU A 122 42.93 0.91 -4.04
C LEU A 122 43.06 2.28 -4.71
N LEU A 123 42.06 3.16 -4.57
CA LEU A 123 42.11 4.51 -5.11
C LEU A 123 43.18 5.37 -4.39
N LYS A 124 43.28 5.27 -3.06
CA LYS A 124 44.31 5.97 -2.27
C LYS A 124 45.72 5.48 -2.57
N THR A 125 45.89 4.20 -2.87
CA THR A 125 47.21 3.60 -3.14
C THR A 125 47.66 3.75 -4.60
N LYS A 126 46.74 3.88 -5.57
CA LYS A 126 47.09 3.95 -7.00
C LYS A 126 46.92 5.32 -7.66
N ILE A 127 46.20 6.27 -7.05
CA ILE A 127 46.07 7.63 -7.59
C ILE A 127 46.95 8.57 -6.75
N PRO A 128 47.94 9.26 -7.34
CA PRO A 128 48.72 10.26 -6.62
C PRO A 128 47.77 11.34 -6.10
N GLN A 129 47.70 11.52 -4.80
CA GLN A 129 46.99 12.67 -4.22
C GLN A 129 47.79 13.91 -4.64
N GLU A 130 47.18 14.78 -5.47
CA GLU A 130 47.78 16.09 -5.76
C GLU A 130 48.04 16.80 -4.44
N LYS A 131 49.31 17.07 -4.16
CA LYS A 131 49.70 17.95 -3.06
C LYS A 131 49.19 19.34 -3.43
N VAL A 132 48.08 19.74 -2.81
CA VAL A 132 47.65 21.13 -2.82
C VAL A 132 48.75 21.92 -2.10
N SER A 133 49.43 22.76 -2.88
CA SER A 133 50.52 23.63 -2.43
C SER A 133 49.99 25.01 -2.05
#